data_AF-A0AAD6TY67-F1
#
_entry.id   AF-A0AAD6TY67-F1
#
_cell.length_a   1.000
_cell.length_b   1.000
_cell.length_c   1.000
_cell.angle_alpha   90.00
_cell.angle_beta   90.00
_cell.angle_gamma   90.00
#
_symmetry.space_group_name_H-M   'P 1'
#
loop_
_entity.id
_entity.type
_entity.pdbx_description
1 polymer ?
#
loop_
_entity_poly.entity_id
_entity_poly.type
_entity_poly.pdbx_seq_one_letter_code
_entity_poly.pdbx_strand_id
1 'polypeptide(L)'
;MLIRDVINRRDKENCELGCPQSIRSVEEIYVPSRLREANGPRDLLEALLNSMTSYVELYNQGWQLRNISNLNVRLNHVFGEAHSLNKDESHPYGLKHCRGILIDSGDSEAVKWEEAREPGTHRSVTDTLPFISQDMLDAMSWPSNTTHTALDDLESFTWVLVWECLHKGKSLNLLSNWDLKSLDGFKDDYPQHLASFKGDFLSTCKDGGRKWRGSFLSPFKDLLARWAGIRWEAIEQMADLEDIRHDSDSVTQVLKDIGVLCSETGHKYVRAGLEHLPKLHESWAPRNPT
;
A
#
# COMPACT_ATOMS: atom_id res chain seq x y z
N MET A 1 -15.28 -12.75 -8.65
CA MET A 1 -16.22 -11.76 -9.20
C MET A 1 -15.67 -10.40 -8.78
N LEU A 2 -14.69 -9.93 -9.54
CA LEU A 2 -13.78 -8.83 -9.19
C LEU A 2 -14.31 -7.51 -9.77
N ILE A 3 -13.80 -6.37 -9.29
CA ILE A 3 -14.19 -4.98 -9.59
C ILE A 3 -14.59 -4.71 -11.07
N ARG A 4 -14.00 -5.43 -12.04
CA ARG A 4 -14.42 -5.43 -13.45
C ARG A 4 -15.90 -5.81 -13.67
N ASP A 5 -16.44 -6.78 -12.94
CA ASP A 5 -17.83 -7.24 -13.04
C ASP A 5 -18.83 -6.26 -12.40
N VAL A 6 -18.41 -5.54 -11.35
CA VAL A 6 -19.24 -4.50 -10.70
C VAL A 6 -19.37 -3.27 -11.59
N ILE A 7 -18.28 -2.88 -12.26
CA ILE A 7 -18.27 -1.78 -13.24
C ILE A 7 -19.07 -2.19 -14.49
N ASN A 8 -18.82 -3.38 -15.06
CA ASN A 8 -19.48 -3.81 -16.30
C ASN A 8 -20.99 -4.13 -16.17
N ARG A 9 -21.50 -4.47 -14.98
CA ARG A 9 -22.95 -4.73 -14.80
C ARG A 9 -23.78 -3.45 -14.71
N ARG A 10 -23.25 -2.36 -14.13
CA ARG A 10 -23.99 -1.09 -14.01
C ARG A 10 -24.10 -0.32 -15.32
N ASP A 11 -23.13 -0.44 -16.22
CA ASP A 11 -23.18 0.23 -17.54
C ASP A 11 -24.16 -0.44 -18.52
N LYS A 12 -24.47 -1.72 -18.33
CA LYS A 12 -25.44 -2.42 -19.19
C LYS A 12 -26.89 -2.12 -18.84
N GLU A 13 -27.21 -1.90 -17.57
CA GLU A 13 -28.61 -1.65 -17.15
C GLU A 13 -29.09 -0.22 -17.44
N ASN A 14 -28.19 0.74 -17.68
CA ASN A 14 -28.54 2.13 -18.01
C ASN A 14 -28.52 2.45 -19.51
N CYS A 15 -28.22 1.48 -20.38
CA CYS A 15 -28.12 1.69 -21.83
C CYS A 15 -29.38 1.35 -22.64
N GLU A 16 -30.50 0.99 -22.01
CA GLU A 16 -31.75 0.65 -22.74
C GLU A 16 -32.78 1.79 -22.86
N LEU A 17 -32.48 2.99 -22.36
CA LEU A 17 -33.36 4.15 -22.54
C LEU A 17 -32.65 5.30 -23.27
N GLY A 18 -32.55 5.12 -24.60
CA GLY A 18 -32.50 6.20 -25.58
C GLY A 18 -31.21 7.03 -25.65
N CYS A 19 -30.23 6.57 -26.42
CA CYS A 19 -29.09 7.39 -26.83
C CYS A 19 -29.11 7.62 -28.36
N PRO A 20 -29.18 8.89 -28.85
CA PRO A 20 -28.98 9.20 -30.26
C PRO A 20 -27.52 8.93 -30.66
N GLN A 21 -27.37 8.36 -31.85
CA GLN A 21 -26.10 7.99 -32.48
C GLN A 21 -25.19 9.22 -32.72
N SER A 22 -24.13 9.40 -31.92
CA SER A 22 -22.87 10.01 -32.40
C SER A 22 -21.75 10.00 -31.35
N ILE A 23 -21.17 8.85 -31.02
CA ILE A 23 -19.79 8.82 -30.50
C ILE A 23 -19.05 7.64 -31.17
N ARG A 24 -18.40 7.93 -32.29
CA ARG A 24 -17.31 7.14 -32.86
C ARG A 24 -16.10 8.05 -32.99
N SER A 25 -15.16 7.96 -32.05
CA SER A 25 -13.73 8.14 -32.33
C SER A 25 -12.91 7.79 -31.09
N VAL A 26 -12.20 6.66 -31.19
CA VAL A 26 -10.93 6.32 -30.51
C VAL A 26 -10.98 6.29 -28.97
N GLU A 27 -11.25 5.10 -28.42
CA GLU A 27 -10.81 4.75 -27.06
C GLU A 27 -9.27 4.74 -27.05
N GLU A 28 -8.64 5.84 -26.62
CA GLU A 28 -7.31 5.75 -26.06
C GLU A 28 -7.41 4.83 -24.84
N ILE A 29 -6.78 3.66 -24.90
CA ILE A 29 -6.66 2.76 -23.76
C ILE A 29 -5.84 3.51 -22.72
N TYR A 30 -6.50 4.10 -21.73
CA TYR A 30 -5.84 4.78 -20.64
C TYR A 30 -5.05 3.76 -19.81
N VAL A 31 -3.73 3.90 -19.79
CA VAL A 31 -2.83 3.11 -18.98
C VAL A 31 -2.34 3.99 -17.83
N PRO A 32 -2.72 3.71 -16.57
CA PRO A 32 -2.21 4.42 -15.41
C PRO A 32 -0.67 4.42 -15.36
N SER A 33 -0.08 5.57 -15.03
CA SER A 33 1.37 5.77 -14.98
C SER A 33 2.00 5.16 -13.73
N ARG A 34 3.32 5.00 -13.75
CA ARG A 34 4.09 4.51 -12.59
C ARG A 34 4.17 5.58 -11.50
N LEU A 35 4.14 5.17 -10.23
CA LEU A 35 4.27 6.09 -9.08
C LEU A 35 5.49 7.02 -9.13
N ARG A 36 6.66 6.55 -9.58
CA ARG A 36 7.86 7.40 -9.78
C ARG A 36 7.68 8.59 -10.73
N GLU A 37 6.62 8.60 -11.55
CA GLU A 37 6.30 9.71 -12.45
C GLU A 37 5.61 10.86 -11.70
N ALA A 38 5.33 10.70 -10.40
CA ALA A 38 4.71 11.74 -9.58
C ALA A 38 5.52 13.04 -9.62
N ASN A 39 4.81 14.17 -9.61
CA ASN A 39 5.42 15.50 -9.73
C ASN A 39 6.30 15.86 -8.54
N GLY A 40 5.96 15.35 -7.36
CA GLY A 40 6.69 15.56 -6.12
C GLY A 40 6.31 14.57 -5.03
N PRO A 41 6.94 14.71 -3.84
CA PRO A 41 6.63 13.91 -2.66
C PRO A 41 5.15 13.91 -2.28
N ARG A 42 4.48 15.07 -2.39
CA ARG A 42 3.06 15.21 -2.07
C ARG A 42 2.18 14.40 -3.01
N ASP A 43 2.38 14.55 -4.32
CA ASP A 43 1.64 13.84 -5.37
C ASP A 43 1.81 12.31 -5.24
N LEU A 44 3.05 11.86 -4.96
CA LEU A 44 3.34 10.45 -4.67
C LEU A 44 2.54 9.92 -3.47
N LEU A 45 2.56 10.64 -2.35
CA LEU A 45 1.84 10.21 -1.15
C LEU A 45 0.33 10.27 -1.34
N GLU A 46 -0.21 11.29 -2.01
CA GLU A 46 -1.64 11.39 -2.29
C GLU A 46 -2.13 10.21 -3.15
N ALA A 47 -1.35 9.81 -4.16
CA ALA A 47 -1.66 8.62 -4.95
C ALA A 47 -1.61 7.34 -4.11
N LEU A 48 -0.57 7.17 -3.30
CA LEU A 48 -0.44 6.02 -2.41
C LEU A 48 -1.62 5.91 -1.41
N LEU A 49 -2.05 7.04 -0.84
CA LEU A 49 -3.16 7.10 0.12
C LEU A 49 -4.53 6.82 -0.52
N ASN A 50 -4.73 7.23 -1.78
CA ASN A 50 -5.91 6.84 -2.54
C ASN A 50 -5.97 5.31 -2.72
N SER A 51 -4.86 4.69 -3.15
CA SER A 51 -4.80 3.24 -3.32
C SER A 51 -4.92 2.48 -1.99
N MET A 52 -4.31 2.99 -0.92
CA MET A 52 -4.43 2.42 0.42
C MET A 52 -5.86 2.54 0.97
N THR A 53 -6.57 3.64 0.67
CA THR A 53 -7.98 3.75 1.05
C THR A 53 -8.83 2.72 0.31
N SER A 54 -8.64 2.57 -1.00
CA SER A 54 -9.33 1.54 -1.78
C SER A 54 -9.04 0.14 -1.23
N TYR A 55 -7.80 -0.11 -0.79
CA TYR A 55 -7.45 -1.36 -0.12
C TYR A 55 -8.23 -1.57 1.19
N VAL A 56 -8.26 -0.57 2.08
CA VAL A 56 -9.00 -0.67 3.35
C VAL A 56 -10.49 -0.94 3.12
N GLU A 57 -11.08 -0.30 2.11
CA GLU A 57 -12.48 -0.54 1.73
C GLU A 57 -12.69 -1.98 1.22
N LEU A 58 -11.80 -2.48 0.36
CA LEU A 58 -11.86 -3.88 -0.09
C LEU A 58 -11.72 -4.86 1.07
N TYR A 59 -10.82 -4.56 2.01
CA TYR A 59 -10.63 -5.37 3.21
C TYR A 59 -11.88 -5.42 4.09
N ASN A 60 -12.53 -4.28 4.29
CA ASN A 60 -13.80 -4.20 5.03
C ASN A 60 -14.93 -4.97 4.32
N GLN A 61 -14.83 -5.17 3.00
CA GLN A 61 -15.73 -6.02 2.22
C GLN A 61 -15.34 -7.51 2.22
N GLY A 62 -14.33 -7.89 2.99
CA GLY A 62 -13.88 -9.28 3.14
C GLY A 62 -12.66 -9.66 2.32
N TRP A 63 -12.05 -8.75 1.54
CA TRP A 63 -10.98 -9.08 0.59
C TRP A 63 -9.58 -8.68 1.07
N GLN A 64 -8.65 -9.62 1.01
CA GLN A 64 -7.22 -9.37 1.21
C GLN A 64 -6.49 -9.56 -0.12
N LEU A 65 -5.55 -8.68 -0.48
CA LEU A 65 -4.95 -8.67 -1.83
C LEU A 65 -3.64 -9.44 -1.93
N ARG A 66 -2.79 -9.39 -0.90
CA ARG A 66 -1.55 -10.16 -0.75
C ARG A 66 -0.45 -9.87 -1.77
N ASN A 67 -0.64 -8.89 -2.65
CA ASN A 67 0.25 -8.59 -3.76
C ASN A 67 0.48 -7.07 -3.97
N ILE A 68 0.39 -6.28 -2.90
CA ILE A 68 0.67 -4.83 -2.96
C ILE A 68 2.14 -4.61 -3.40
N SER A 69 2.33 -3.90 -4.50
CA SER A 69 3.65 -3.62 -5.08
C SER A 69 3.63 -2.34 -5.91
N ASN A 70 4.80 -1.90 -6.36
CA ASN A 70 4.88 -0.77 -7.29
C ASN A 70 4.32 -1.07 -8.70
N LEU A 71 3.93 -2.33 -8.97
CA LEU A 71 3.23 -2.71 -10.20
C LEU A 71 1.71 -2.52 -10.07
N ASN A 72 1.19 -2.64 -8.85
CA ASN A 72 -0.25 -2.61 -8.59
C ASN A 72 -0.72 -1.24 -8.10
N VAL A 73 0.18 -0.43 -7.54
CA VAL A 73 -0.13 0.97 -7.20
C VAL A 73 0.31 1.89 -8.35
N ARG A 74 -0.63 2.67 -8.90
CA ARG A 74 -0.41 3.52 -10.07
C ARG A 74 -0.90 4.95 -9.86
N LEU A 75 -0.29 5.88 -10.59
CA LEU A 75 -0.79 7.25 -10.72
C LEU A 75 -1.99 7.29 -11.63
N ASN A 76 -2.99 8.03 -11.21
CA ASN A 76 -4.13 8.38 -12.02
C ASN A 76 -4.02 9.85 -12.48
N HIS A 77 -3.66 10.03 -13.75
CA HIS A 77 -3.62 11.32 -14.45
C HIS A 77 -4.94 11.71 -15.09
N VAL A 78 -5.89 10.78 -15.24
CA VAL A 78 -7.26 11.13 -15.63
C VAL A 78 -7.90 11.78 -14.43
N PHE A 79 -7.90 13.12 -14.45
CA PHE A 79 -8.73 13.96 -13.62
C PHE A 79 -10.19 13.78 -14.04
N GLY A 80 -10.77 12.63 -13.73
CA GLY A 80 -12.17 12.64 -13.35
C GLY A 80 -12.22 13.32 -12.00
N GLU A 81 -13.12 14.29 -11.81
CA GLU A 81 -13.70 14.50 -10.48
C GLU A 81 -13.91 13.11 -9.92
N ALA A 82 -13.41 12.81 -8.71
CA ALA A 82 -13.68 11.51 -8.10
C ALA A 82 -15.18 11.31 -8.29
N HIS A 83 -15.59 10.34 -9.11
CA HIS A 83 -16.99 9.99 -9.24
C HIS A 83 -17.30 9.38 -7.90
N SER A 84 -17.55 10.27 -6.93
CA SER A 84 -18.09 9.94 -5.66
C SER A 84 -19.36 9.22 -6.04
N LEU A 85 -19.40 7.93 -5.75
CA LEU A 85 -20.56 7.11 -6.04
C LEU A 85 -21.82 7.67 -5.36
N ASN A 86 -21.67 8.69 -4.50
CA ASN A 86 -22.69 9.64 -4.07
C ASN A 86 -22.11 11.08 -4.00
N LYS A 87 -22.71 12.06 -4.69
CA LYS A 87 -22.31 13.49 -4.62
C LYS A 87 -22.44 14.12 -3.22
N ASP A 88 -23.03 13.41 -2.25
CA ASP A 88 -23.24 13.86 -0.87
C ASP A 88 -22.30 13.23 0.16
N GLU A 89 -21.50 12.22 -0.20
CA GLU A 89 -20.57 11.60 0.72
C GLU A 89 -19.15 12.05 0.36
N SER A 90 -18.62 13.01 1.12
CA SER A 90 -17.17 13.21 1.14
C SER A 90 -16.54 11.84 1.38
N HIS A 91 -15.62 11.41 0.50
CA HIS A 91 -14.74 10.26 0.73
C HIS A 91 -14.36 10.24 2.22
N PRO A 92 -14.37 9.10 2.93
CA PRO A 92 -14.26 9.05 4.41
C PRO A 92 -13.03 9.77 5.00
N TYR A 93 -12.11 10.14 4.12
CA TYR A 93 -10.86 10.82 4.40
C TYR A 93 -10.69 12.20 3.74
N GLY A 94 -11.72 12.73 3.06
CA GLY A 94 -11.71 14.06 2.45
C GLY A 94 -10.74 14.25 1.27
N LEU A 95 -10.28 13.16 0.62
CA LEU A 95 -9.46 13.23 -0.59
C LEU A 95 -10.31 13.75 -1.76
N LYS A 96 -9.90 14.90 -2.33
CA LYS A 96 -10.68 15.61 -3.34
C LYS A 96 -10.49 15.07 -4.76
N HIS A 97 -9.37 14.40 -5.01
CA HIS A 97 -9.00 13.88 -6.33
C HIS A 97 -8.46 12.46 -6.20
N CYS A 98 -8.94 11.56 -7.07
CA CYS A 98 -8.40 10.21 -7.18
C CYS A 98 -7.06 10.27 -7.95
N ARG A 99 -5.97 10.49 -7.22
CA ARG A 99 -4.58 10.59 -7.73
C ARG A 99 -3.91 9.25 -7.92
N GLY A 100 -4.41 8.22 -7.24
CA GLY A 100 -3.85 6.88 -7.31
C GLY A 100 -4.94 5.84 -7.47
N ILE A 101 -4.61 4.80 -8.21
CA ILE A 101 -5.47 3.64 -8.41
C ILE A 101 -4.70 2.38 -8.01
N LEU A 102 -5.42 1.47 -7.38
CA LEU A 102 -4.96 0.12 -7.10
C LEU A 102 -5.47 -0.76 -8.23
N ILE A 103 -4.55 -1.24 -9.08
CA ILE A 103 -4.88 -2.13 -10.19
C ILE A 103 -4.60 -3.57 -9.77
N ASP A 104 -5.55 -4.43 -10.11
CA ASP A 104 -5.41 -5.87 -9.98
C ASP A 104 -4.96 -6.43 -11.34
N SER A 105 -3.68 -6.77 -11.46
CA SER A 105 -3.15 -7.33 -12.69
C SER A 105 -3.42 -8.84 -12.75
N GLY A 106 -4.61 -9.22 -13.24
CA GLY A 106 -4.91 -10.48 -13.96
C GLY A 106 -4.78 -11.83 -13.23
N ASP A 107 -3.91 -11.96 -12.24
CA ASP A 107 -3.55 -13.16 -11.49
C ASP A 107 -3.74 -12.87 -9.99
N SER A 108 -4.95 -12.45 -9.62
CA SER A 108 -5.23 -11.98 -8.26
C SER A 108 -5.00 -13.09 -7.22
N GLU A 109 -3.98 -12.93 -6.38
CA GLU A 109 -3.83 -13.64 -5.09
C GLU A 109 -4.86 -13.16 -4.05
N ALA A 110 -5.84 -12.35 -4.49
CA ALA A 110 -6.87 -11.82 -3.64
C ALA A 110 -7.76 -12.96 -3.12
N VAL A 111 -7.86 -13.04 -1.79
CA VAL A 111 -8.64 -14.06 -1.09
C VAL A 111 -9.62 -13.40 -0.16
N LYS A 112 -10.68 -14.12 0.19
CA LYS A 112 -11.48 -13.72 1.35
C LYS A 112 -10.66 -13.95 2.61
N TRP A 113 -10.49 -12.92 3.44
CA TRP A 113 -9.60 -13.01 4.60
C TRP A 113 -10.10 -14.03 5.64
N GLU A 114 -11.41 -14.26 5.76
CA GLU A 114 -11.98 -15.31 6.63
C GLU A 114 -11.65 -16.74 6.13
N GLU A 115 -11.40 -16.88 4.83
CA GLU A 115 -11.07 -18.13 4.15
C GLU A 115 -9.54 -18.29 3.95
N ALA A 116 -8.75 -17.27 4.29
CA ALA A 116 -7.29 -17.25 4.18
C ALA A 116 -6.65 -18.14 5.26
N ARG A 117 -6.79 -19.45 5.09
CA ARG A 117 -6.24 -20.49 5.98
C ARG A 117 -4.86 -20.98 5.56
N GLU A 118 -4.37 -20.58 4.39
CA GLU A 118 -3.10 -21.04 3.83
C GLU A 118 -2.09 -19.90 3.70
N PRO A 119 -0.80 -20.15 4.03
CA PRO A 119 0.30 -19.24 3.67
C PRO A 119 0.22 -18.92 2.19
N GLY A 120 0.51 -17.68 1.80
CA GLY A 120 0.41 -17.26 0.40
C GLY A 120 1.24 -18.19 -0.47
N THR A 121 0.60 -18.84 -1.43
CA THR A 121 1.30 -19.77 -2.31
C THR A 121 2.26 -18.98 -3.20
N HIS A 122 3.53 -19.00 -2.80
CA HIS A 122 4.81 -18.64 -3.45
C HIS A 122 4.88 -18.63 -5.00
N ARG A 123 3.98 -17.97 -5.73
CA ARG A 123 3.97 -17.97 -7.20
C ARG A 123 4.10 -16.57 -7.80
N SER A 124 5.12 -15.83 -7.38
CA SER A 124 5.97 -14.96 -8.22
C SER A 124 6.87 -14.10 -7.31
N VAL A 125 7.81 -14.76 -6.64
CA VAL A 125 8.56 -14.18 -5.51
C VAL A 125 9.63 -13.18 -5.96
N THR A 126 10.17 -13.24 -7.18
CA THR A 126 11.34 -12.44 -7.57
C THR A 126 11.04 -10.96 -7.78
N ASP A 127 9.96 -10.62 -8.51
CA ASP A 127 9.67 -9.21 -8.85
C ASP A 127 8.91 -8.46 -7.74
N THR A 128 8.41 -9.19 -6.73
CA THR A 128 7.64 -8.64 -5.62
C THR A 128 8.35 -8.68 -4.28
N LEU A 129 9.50 -9.39 -4.18
CA LEU A 129 10.29 -9.54 -2.96
C LEU A 129 10.50 -8.23 -2.18
N PRO A 130 10.85 -7.09 -2.83
CA PRO A 130 11.08 -5.83 -2.13
C PRO A 130 9.85 -5.29 -1.38
N PHE A 131 8.65 -5.75 -1.71
CA PHE A 131 7.39 -5.27 -1.16
C PHE A 131 6.80 -6.20 -0.09
N ILE A 132 7.21 -7.47 -0.03
CA ILE A 132 6.74 -8.43 0.98
C ILE A 132 7.09 -7.94 2.39
N SER A 133 6.16 -8.04 3.34
CA SER A 133 6.41 -7.62 4.74
C SER A 133 7.60 -8.36 5.38
N GLN A 134 8.21 -7.73 6.39
CA GLN A 134 9.32 -8.35 7.14
C GLN A 134 8.90 -9.68 7.78
N ASP A 135 7.70 -9.76 8.38
CA ASP A 135 7.23 -10.98 9.04
C ASP A 135 7.00 -12.11 8.04
N MET A 136 6.49 -11.79 6.83
CA MET A 136 6.36 -12.78 5.77
C MET A 136 7.72 -13.23 5.23
N LEU A 137 8.71 -12.33 5.08
CA LEU A 137 10.06 -12.71 4.66
C LEU A 137 10.76 -13.61 5.69
N ASP A 138 10.55 -13.36 6.98
CA ASP A 138 11.00 -14.25 8.05
C ASP A 138 10.30 -15.62 7.96
N ALA A 139 9.00 -15.65 7.69
CA ALA A 139 8.25 -16.88 7.51
C ALA A 139 8.68 -17.69 6.26
N MET A 140 9.18 -17.03 5.23
CA MET A 140 9.81 -17.71 4.08
C MET A 140 11.16 -18.32 4.43
N SER A 141 11.85 -17.76 5.41
CA SER A 141 13.21 -18.15 5.80
C SER A 141 13.22 -19.23 6.89
N TRP A 142 12.18 -19.25 7.72
CA TRP A 142 12.04 -20.17 8.85
C TRP A 142 10.66 -20.82 8.81
N PRO A 143 10.55 -22.15 9.00
CA PRO A 143 9.26 -22.83 9.10
C PRO A 143 8.44 -22.22 10.24
N SER A 144 7.47 -21.38 9.90
CA SER A 144 6.56 -20.74 10.83
C SER A 144 5.13 -20.85 10.29
N ASN A 145 4.16 -20.87 11.20
CA ASN A 145 2.75 -20.86 10.84
C ASN A 145 2.21 -19.43 10.63
N THR A 146 3.09 -18.48 10.32
CA THR A 146 2.73 -17.08 10.12
C THR A 146 1.72 -16.99 8.97
N THR A 147 0.53 -16.51 9.30
CA THR A 147 -0.53 -16.31 8.31
C THR A 147 -0.39 -14.90 7.76
N HIS A 148 -0.40 -14.78 6.42
CA HIS A 148 -0.44 -13.47 5.77
C HIS A 148 -1.74 -12.77 6.16
N THR A 149 -1.66 -11.60 6.80
CA THR A 149 -2.80 -10.75 7.20
C THR A 149 -2.82 -9.42 6.44
N ALA A 150 -3.85 -8.60 6.66
CA ALA A 150 -3.88 -7.26 6.09
C ALA A 150 -2.78 -6.33 6.63
N LEU A 151 -2.15 -6.66 7.78
CA LEU A 151 -0.99 -5.92 8.27
C LEU A 151 0.19 -6.00 7.29
N ASP A 152 0.36 -7.13 6.62
CA ASP A 152 1.43 -7.34 5.64
C ASP A 152 1.21 -6.51 4.37
N ASP A 153 -0.03 -6.43 3.88
CA ASP A 153 -0.42 -5.57 2.77
C ASP A 153 -0.21 -4.08 3.12
N LEU A 154 -0.54 -3.67 4.36
CA LEU A 154 -0.30 -2.31 4.85
C LEU A 154 1.20 -1.98 4.96
N GLU A 155 2.02 -2.93 5.42
CA GLU A 155 3.48 -2.78 5.41
C GLU A 155 4.01 -2.68 3.97
N SER A 156 3.44 -3.43 3.03
CA SER A 156 3.80 -3.39 1.62
C SER A 156 3.63 -1.99 1.00
N PHE A 157 2.58 -1.24 1.38
CA PHE A 157 2.46 0.17 0.98
C PHE A 157 3.60 1.05 1.49
N THR A 158 4.14 0.78 2.69
CA THR A 158 5.32 1.46 3.22
C THR A 158 6.53 1.20 2.33
N TRP A 159 6.71 -0.05 1.89
CA TRP A 159 7.79 -0.43 1.01
C TRP A 159 7.64 0.16 -0.39
N VAL A 160 6.42 0.27 -0.92
CA VAL A 160 6.15 0.98 -2.19
C VAL A 160 6.59 2.44 -2.10
N LEU A 161 6.27 3.15 -1.01
CA LEU A 161 6.72 4.54 -0.80
C LEU A 161 8.25 4.64 -0.82
N VAL A 162 8.92 3.83 0.01
CA VAL A 162 10.38 3.88 0.15
C VAL A 162 11.05 3.55 -1.19
N TRP A 163 10.60 2.49 -1.85
CA TRP A 163 11.13 2.03 -3.13
C TRP A 163 11.01 3.10 -4.22
N GLU A 164 9.81 3.66 -4.42
CA GLU A 164 9.58 4.65 -5.48
C GLU A 164 10.33 5.96 -5.20
N CYS A 165 10.47 6.36 -3.93
CA CYS A 165 11.35 7.47 -3.55
C CYS A 165 12.81 7.20 -3.90
N LEU A 166 13.37 6.06 -3.50
CA LEU A 166 14.78 5.75 -3.77
C LEU A 166 15.06 5.64 -5.28
N HIS A 167 14.17 5.02 -6.04
CA HIS A 167 14.29 4.97 -7.50
C HIS A 167 14.19 6.34 -8.16
N LYS A 168 13.26 7.20 -7.69
CA LYS A 168 13.15 8.58 -8.17
C LYS A 168 14.42 9.36 -7.87
N GLY A 169 14.92 9.32 -6.64
CA GLY A 169 16.13 10.01 -6.25
C GLY A 169 17.36 9.50 -7.01
N LYS A 170 17.43 8.19 -7.31
CA LYS A 170 18.48 7.62 -8.17
C LYS A 170 18.42 8.20 -9.58
N SER A 171 17.21 8.29 -10.17
CA SER A 171 17.02 8.85 -11.51
C SER A 171 17.39 10.33 -11.60
N LEU A 172 17.25 11.07 -10.50
CA LEU A 172 17.61 12.48 -10.39
C LEU A 172 19.08 12.69 -9.95
N ASN A 173 19.81 11.61 -9.65
CA ASN A 173 21.15 11.67 -9.06
C ASN A 173 21.22 12.47 -7.74
N LEU A 174 20.20 12.30 -6.88
CA LEU A 174 20.03 13.03 -5.61
C LEU A 174 20.14 12.14 -4.36
N LEU A 175 20.51 10.87 -4.52
CA LEU A 175 20.66 9.96 -3.39
C LEU A 175 21.95 10.23 -2.62
N SER A 176 21.85 10.27 -1.31
CA SER A 176 23.03 10.16 -0.44
C SER A 176 23.60 8.74 -0.47
N ASN A 177 24.80 8.56 0.08
CA ASN A 177 25.38 7.22 0.28
C ASN A 177 24.50 6.33 1.16
N TRP A 178 23.75 6.91 2.11
CA TRP A 178 22.83 6.14 2.93
C TRP A 178 21.64 5.66 2.10
N ASP A 179 21.05 6.54 1.29
CA ASP A 179 19.92 6.20 0.42
C ASP A 179 20.32 5.14 -0.64
N LEU A 180 21.53 5.23 -1.19
CA LEU A 180 22.06 4.21 -2.11
C LEU A 180 22.19 2.84 -1.44
N LYS A 181 22.75 2.79 -0.22
CA LYS A 181 22.84 1.55 0.55
C LYS A 181 21.47 0.96 0.86
N SER A 182 20.50 1.80 1.23
CA SER A 182 19.12 1.34 1.42
C SER A 182 18.55 0.75 0.14
N LEU A 183 18.73 1.42 -1.00
CA LEU A 183 18.26 0.91 -2.29
C LEU A 183 18.92 -0.41 -2.68
N ASP A 184 20.20 -0.60 -2.36
CA ASP A 184 20.88 -1.87 -2.61
C ASP A 184 20.39 -2.98 -1.68
N GLY A 185 20.08 -2.66 -0.41
CA GLY A 185 19.48 -3.61 0.54
C GLY A 185 18.12 -4.15 0.06
N PHE A 186 17.30 -3.33 -0.61
CA PHE A 186 16.02 -3.78 -1.19
C PHE A 186 16.16 -4.70 -2.42
N LYS A 187 17.36 -4.82 -3.01
CA LYS A 187 17.61 -5.70 -4.17
C LYS A 187 18.19 -7.05 -3.78
N ASP A 188 18.27 -7.35 -2.50
CA ASP A 188 18.77 -8.65 -2.05
C ASP A 188 17.74 -9.73 -2.42
N ASP A 189 18.17 -10.72 -3.20
CA ASP A 189 17.33 -11.82 -3.67
C ASP A 189 17.08 -12.88 -2.57
N TYR A 190 17.74 -12.75 -1.41
CA TYR A 190 17.60 -13.67 -0.29
C TYR A 190 16.60 -13.14 0.75
N PRO A 191 15.45 -13.81 0.97
CA PRO A 191 14.41 -13.36 1.89
C PRO A 191 14.93 -13.02 3.30
N GLN A 192 15.84 -13.81 3.84
CA GLN A 192 16.40 -13.61 5.18
C GLN A 192 17.24 -12.33 5.31
N HIS A 193 17.98 -11.95 4.26
CA HIS A 193 18.76 -10.71 4.27
C HIS A 193 17.84 -9.50 4.17
N LEU A 194 16.83 -9.59 3.31
CA LEU A 194 15.84 -8.54 3.14
C LEU A 194 15.00 -8.35 4.41
N ALA A 195 14.61 -9.45 5.09
CA ALA A 195 13.93 -9.41 6.38
C ALA A 195 14.76 -8.67 7.42
N SER A 196 16.05 -9.05 7.57
CA SER A 196 16.98 -8.38 8.49
C SER A 196 17.12 -6.89 8.17
N PHE A 197 17.29 -6.54 6.90
CA PHE A 197 17.40 -5.14 6.48
C PHE A 197 16.12 -4.34 6.79
N LYS A 198 14.95 -4.90 6.50
CA LYS A 198 13.66 -4.27 6.79
C LYS A 198 13.44 -4.10 8.29
N GLY A 199 13.81 -5.10 9.09
CA GLY A 199 13.78 -5.02 10.55
C GLY A 199 14.64 -3.86 11.08
N ASP A 200 15.88 -3.74 10.60
CA ASP A 200 16.79 -2.64 10.96
C ASP A 200 16.26 -1.26 10.51
N PHE A 201 15.68 -1.20 9.31
CA PHE A 201 15.08 0.03 8.77
C PHE A 201 13.87 0.47 9.61
N LEU A 202 12.94 -0.45 9.86
CA LEU A 202 11.75 -0.21 10.67
C LEU A 202 12.12 0.16 12.11
N SER A 203 13.14 -0.49 12.69
CA SER A 203 13.68 -0.15 14.01
C SER A 203 14.26 1.27 14.04
N THR A 204 15.00 1.65 12.99
CA THR A 204 15.48 3.03 12.80
C THR A 204 14.34 4.03 12.73
N CYS A 205 13.25 3.71 12.04
CA CYS A 205 12.03 4.54 12.00
C CYS A 205 11.41 4.70 13.39
N LYS A 206 11.21 3.59 14.13
CA LYS A 206 10.62 3.58 15.48
C LYS A 206 11.40 4.48 16.45
N ASP A 207 12.72 4.52 16.32
CA ASP A 207 13.61 5.39 17.09
C ASP A 207 13.54 6.89 16.71
N GLY A 208 12.50 7.32 15.99
CA GLY A 208 12.36 8.68 15.46
C GLY A 208 13.38 9.00 14.36
N GLY A 209 13.94 7.97 13.72
CA GLY A 209 15.02 8.12 12.74
C GLY A 209 16.28 8.75 13.31
N ARG A 210 16.65 8.47 14.58
CA ARG A 210 17.91 8.94 15.19
C ARG A 210 19.14 8.49 14.40
N LYS A 211 19.11 7.26 13.85
CA LYS A 211 20.16 6.69 12.99
C LYS A 211 19.95 7.01 11.50
N TRP A 212 18.87 7.70 11.14
CA TRP A 212 18.57 8.06 9.76
C TRP A 212 19.59 9.08 9.23
N ARG A 213 20.25 8.75 8.12
CA ARG A 213 21.21 9.65 7.43
C ARG A 213 20.84 9.93 5.98
N GLY A 214 19.79 9.31 5.46
CA GLY A 214 19.29 9.55 4.10
C GLY A 214 18.69 10.95 3.93
N SER A 215 19.04 11.64 2.86
CA SER A 215 18.50 12.97 2.56
C SER A 215 17.22 12.88 1.74
N PHE A 216 17.11 11.91 0.82
CA PHE A 216 16.03 11.90 -0.17
C PHE A 216 14.66 11.51 0.44
N LEU A 217 14.69 10.59 1.39
CA LEU A 217 13.50 10.15 2.14
C LEU A 217 13.17 11.03 3.34
N SER A 218 13.99 12.04 3.64
CA SER A 218 13.77 12.94 4.79
C SER A 218 12.38 13.60 4.84
N PRO A 219 11.71 13.96 3.72
CA PRO A 219 10.36 14.50 3.77
C PRO A 219 9.34 13.54 4.38
N PHE A 220 9.61 12.23 4.37
CA PHE A 220 8.73 11.18 4.87
C PHE A 220 9.16 10.63 6.23
N LYS A 221 10.26 11.13 6.82
CA LYS A 221 10.84 10.57 8.04
C LYS A 221 9.81 10.42 9.17
N ASP A 222 9.06 11.48 9.45
CA ASP A 222 8.06 11.47 10.53
C ASP A 222 6.89 10.53 10.23
N LEU A 223 6.48 10.45 8.96
CA LEU A 223 5.44 9.52 8.52
C LEU A 223 5.88 8.07 8.65
N LEU A 224 7.09 7.75 8.18
CA LEU A 224 7.67 6.41 8.28
C LEU A 224 7.85 5.98 9.74
N ALA A 225 8.27 6.91 10.62
CA ALA A 225 8.32 6.67 12.06
C ALA A 225 6.92 6.36 12.64
N ARG A 226 5.89 7.09 12.19
CA ARG A 226 4.51 6.87 12.66
C ARG A 226 3.90 5.59 12.14
N TRP A 227 4.08 5.25 10.86
CA TRP A 227 3.66 3.96 10.30
C TRP A 227 4.38 2.79 10.96
N ALA A 228 5.69 2.92 11.23
CA ALA A 228 6.40 1.95 12.05
C ALA A 228 5.75 1.82 13.44
N GLY A 229 5.52 2.91 14.17
CA GLY A 229 4.83 2.86 15.47
C GLY A 229 3.49 2.10 15.43
N ILE A 230 2.62 2.44 14.46
CA ILE A 230 1.33 1.77 14.26
C ILE A 230 1.51 0.28 13.96
N ARG A 231 2.47 -0.08 13.10
CA ARG A 231 2.80 -1.49 12.80
C ARG A 231 3.14 -2.27 14.06
N TRP A 232 4.05 -1.74 14.89
CA TRP A 232 4.48 -2.43 16.11
C TRP A 232 3.32 -2.66 17.08
N GLU A 233 2.50 -1.63 17.31
CA GLU A 233 1.32 -1.74 18.16
C GLU A 233 0.35 -2.82 17.64
N ALA A 234 0.19 -2.93 16.32
CA ALA A 234 -0.68 -3.92 15.71
C ALA A 234 -0.13 -5.34 15.79
N ILE A 235 1.19 -5.53 15.61
CA ILE A 235 1.83 -6.84 15.74
C ILE A 235 1.80 -7.34 17.18
N GLU A 236 2.03 -6.45 18.15
CA GLU A 236 1.92 -6.82 19.58
C GLU A 236 0.50 -7.31 19.91
N GLN A 237 -0.53 -6.60 19.44
CA GLN A 237 -1.93 -7.04 19.60
C GLN A 237 -2.26 -8.32 18.80
N MET A 238 -1.66 -8.51 17.62
CA MET A 238 -1.86 -9.72 16.82
C MET A 238 -1.30 -10.95 17.56
N ALA A 239 -0.12 -10.83 18.17
CA ALA A 239 0.48 -11.91 18.94
C ALA A 239 -0.42 -12.33 20.12
N ASP A 240 -0.98 -11.37 20.85
CA ASP A 240 -1.93 -11.65 21.93
C ASP A 240 -3.18 -12.41 21.42
N LEU A 241 -3.69 -12.06 20.24
CA LEU A 241 -4.84 -12.73 19.62
C LEU A 241 -4.50 -14.14 19.12
N GLU A 242 -3.31 -14.33 18.55
CA GLU A 242 -2.85 -15.64 18.09
C GLU A 242 -2.63 -16.62 19.25
N ASP A 243 -2.11 -16.15 20.39
CA ASP A 243 -1.98 -16.95 21.61
C ASP A 243 -3.36 -17.44 22.11
N ILE A 244 -4.38 -16.58 22.10
CA ILE A 244 -5.76 -16.94 22.45
C ILE A 244 -6.35 -17.93 21.43
N ARG A 245 -6.03 -17.78 20.14
CA ARG A 245 -6.51 -18.67 19.07
C ARG A 245 -6.08 -20.11 19.30
N HIS A 246 -4.88 -20.33 19.84
CA HIS A 246 -4.34 -21.66 20.09
C HIS A 246 -4.98 -22.35 21.30
N ASP A 247 -5.62 -21.61 22.21
CA ASP A 247 -6.16 -22.12 23.48
C ASP A 247 -7.71 -22.23 23.51
N SER A 248 -8.44 -21.62 22.55
CA SER A 248 -9.91 -21.51 22.65
C SER A 248 -10.74 -22.31 21.64
N ASP A 249 -11.88 -22.83 22.10
CA ASP A 249 -13.01 -23.33 21.28
C ASP A 249 -13.70 -22.19 20.47
N SER A 250 -13.23 -20.94 20.59
CA SER A 250 -13.87 -19.72 20.06
C SER A 250 -13.13 -19.13 18.85
N VAL A 251 -12.46 -19.95 18.03
CA VAL A 251 -11.69 -19.54 16.84
C VAL A 251 -12.42 -18.50 15.97
N THR A 252 -13.75 -18.59 15.83
CA THR A 252 -14.56 -17.61 15.08
C THR A 252 -14.54 -16.21 15.67
N GLN A 253 -14.54 -16.06 16.99
CA GLN A 253 -14.47 -14.74 17.64
C GLN A 253 -13.08 -14.13 17.46
N VAL A 254 -12.02 -14.92 17.67
CA VAL A 254 -10.65 -14.45 17.46
C VAL A 254 -10.41 -13.97 16.03
N LEU A 255 -10.93 -14.69 15.02
CA LEU A 255 -10.85 -14.25 13.64
C LEU A 255 -11.56 -12.91 13.38
N LYS A 256 -12.69 -12.66 14.05
CA LYS A 256 -13.37 -11.35 13.97
C LYS A 256 -12.52 -10.25 14.60
N ASP A 257 -11.92 -10.53 15.76
CA ASP A 257 -11.09 -9.56 16.47
C ASP A 257 -9.82 -9.22 15.66
N ILE A 258 -9.20 -10.20 15.00
CA ILE A 258 -8.14 -10.00 14.00
C ILE A 258 -8.62 -9.11 12.86
N GLY A 259 -9.82 -9.37 12.34
CA GLY A 259 -10.46 -8.56 11.30
C GLY A 259 -10.61 -7.08 11.70
N VAL A 260 -11.11 -6.85 12.92
CA VAL A 260 -11.25 -5.50 13.49
C VAL A 260 -9.89 -4.82 13.64
N LEU A 261 -8.90 -5.50 14.24
CA LEU A 261 -7.55 -4.97 14.42
C LEU A 261 -6.92 -4.53 13.09
N CYS A 262 -7.02 -5.37 12.06
CA CYS A 262 -6.50 -5.07 10.73
C CYS A 262 -7.19 -3.86 10.09
N SER A 263 -8.53 -3.80 10.17
CA SER A 263 -9.32 -2.67 9.64
C SER A 263 -8.93 -1.37 10.33
N GLU A 264 -8.93 -1.33 11.66
CA GLU A 264 -8.55 -0.15 12.44
C GLU A 264 -7.11 0.29 12.15
N THR A 265 -6.21 -0.67 11.97
CA THR A 265 -4.81 -0.40 11.62
C THR A 265 -4.71 0.26 10.24
N GLY A 266 -5.47 -0.22 9.26
CA GLY A 266 -5.57 0.42 7.94
C GLY A 266 -6.06 1.87 8.04
N HIS A 267 -7.10 2.12 8.83
CA HIS A 267 -7.59 3.48 9.09
C HIS A 267 -6.53 4.38 9.76
N LYS A 268 -5.74 3.84 10.71
CA LYS A 268 -4.63 4.58 11.35
C LYS A 268 -3.53 4.94 10.35
N TYR A 269 -3.16 4.03 9.46
CA TYR A 269 -2.17 4.28 8.40
C TYR A 269 -2.59 5.42 7.47
N VAL A 270 -3.82 5.34 6.94
CA VAL A 270 -4.36 6.36 6.03
C VAL A 270 -4.43 7.72 6.74
N ARG A 271 -4.96 7.77 7.96
CA ARG A 271 -5.04 9.01 8.75
C ARG A 271 -3.68 9.65 8.99
N ALA A 272 -2.68 8.86 9.39
CA ALA A 272 -1.32 9.35 9.59
C ALA A 272 -0.72 9.96 8.30
N GLY A 273 -0.98 9.35 7.15
CA GLY A 273 -0.55 9.88 5.85
C GLY A 273 -1.24 11.19 5.48
N LEU A 274 -2.55 11.30 5.70
CA LEU A 274 -3.32 12.52 5.43
C LEU A 274 -2.87 13.69 6.31
N GLU A 275 -2.60 13.43 7.58
CA GLU A 275 -2.04 14.43 8.50
C GLU A 275 -0.64 14.90 8.08
N HIS A 276 0.11 14.03 7.39
CA HIS A 276 1.45 14.34 6.89
C HIS A 276 1.45 15.09 5.55
N LEU A 277 0.45 14.85 4.71
CA LEU A 277 0.36 15.37 3.34
C LEU A 277 0.56 16.91 3.22
N PRO A 278 0.00 17.77 4.11
CA PRO A 278 0.22 19.22 4.06
C PRO A 278 1.67 19.67 4.27
N LYS A 279 2.53 18.81 4.81
CA LYS A 279 3.95 19.11 5.08
C LYS A 279 4.85 18.86 3.87
N LEU A 280 4.34 18.19 2.84
CA LEU A 280 5.13 17.78 1.68
C LEU A 280 5.12 18.82 0.57
N HIS A 281 6.26 18.93 -0.12
CA HIS A 281 6.41 19.79 -1.29
C HIS A 281 5.80 19.17 -2.56
N GLU A 282 5.38 20.03 -3.48
CA GLU A 282 4.83 19.67 -4.79
C GLU A 282 5.89 19.20 -5.80
N SER A 283 7.17 19.48 -5.55
CA SER A 283 8.28 19.14 -6.45
C SER A 283 9.38 18.37 -5.74
N TRP A 284 10.04 17.48 -6.47
CA TRP A 284 11.22 16.74 -5.99
C TRP A 284 12.48 17.61 -5.80
N ALA A 285 12.57 18.74 -6.49
CA ALA A 285 13.69 19.66 -6.34
C ALA A 285 13.45 20.61 -5.16
N PRO A 286 14.46 20.86 -4.30
CA PRO A 286 14.41 22.01 -3.39
C PRO A 286 14.36 23.28 -4.24
N ARG A 287 13.44 24.20 -3.93
CA ARG A 287 13.53 25.56 -4.48
C ARG A 287 14.88 26.11 -4.03
N ASN A 288 15.76 26.45 -4.98
CA ASN A 288 16.94 27.24 -4.63
C ASN A 288 16.43 28.47 -3.85
N PRO A 289 16.90 28.71 -2.62
CA PRO A 289 16.60 29.95 -1.94
C PRO A 289 17.24 31.06 -2.78
N THR A 290 16.39 31.85 -3.44
CA THR A 290 16.75 33.15 -4.02
C THR A 290 17.02 34.15 -2.90
#